data_AF-A0A839AD00-F1
#
_entry.id   AF-A0A839AD00-F1
#
_cell.length_a   1.000
_cell.length_b   1.000
_cell.length_c   1.000
_cell.angle_alpha   90.00
_cell.angle_beta   90.00
_cell.angle_gamma   90.00
#
_symmetry.space_group_name_H-M   'P 1'
#
loop_
_entity.id
_entity.type
_entity.pdbx_description
1 polymer ?
#
loop_
_entity_poly.entity_id
_entity_poly.type
_entity_poly.pdbx_seq_one_letter_code
_entity_poly.pdbx_strand_id
1 'polypeptide(L)'
;MIRFLKSLILLPLAVLLIVAAVANRHDATLSLDPFSDGQPALAVTAPLFWFLFAAVAVGVLIGGTAAWAKQGKWRREARVKRREASHWHEEADRLKAVSDATSAPALGAPQHRDAA
;
A
#
# COMPACT_ATOMS: atom_id res chain seq x y z
N MET A 1 6.77 -11.52 9.57
CA MET A 1 6.85 -11.19 11.02
C MET A 1 5.95 -10.03 11.43
N ILE A 2 5.97 -8.86 10.76
CA ILE A 2 5.15 -7.69 11.17
C ILE A 2 3.64 -7.98 11.27
N ARG A 3 3.10 -8.83 10.37
CA ARG A 3 1.67 -9.21 10.40
C ARG A 3 1.29 -10.01 11.65
N PHE A 4 2.18 -10.92 12.09
CA PHE A 4 1.99 -11.72 13.30
C PHE A 4 2.02 -10.84 14.55
N LEU A 5 3.00 -9.94 14.65
CA LEU A 5 3.10 -9.01 15.78
C LEU A 5 1.91 -8.06 15.85
N LYS A 6 1.41 -7.59 14.69
CA LYS A 6 0.14 -6.83 14.62
C LYS A 6 -1.02 -7.64 15.18
N SER A 7 -1.22 -8.87 14.74
CA SER A 7 -2.30 -9.73 15.22
C SER A 7 -2.19 -10.02 16.72
N LEU A 8 -0.96 -10.23 17.23
CA LEU A 8 -0.70 -10.49 18.63
C LEU A 8 -1.08 -9.30 19.55
N ILE A 9 -1.00 -8.06 19.04
CA ILE A 9 -1.39 -6.86 19.79
C ILE A 9 -2.88 -6.54 19.56
N LEU A 10 -3.36 -6.66 18.32
CA LEU A 10 -4.71 -6.25 17.95
C LEU A 10 -5.79 -7.18 18.52
N LEU A 11 -5.50 -8.48 18.61
CA LEU A 11 -6.43 -9.46 19.15
C LEU A 11 -6.75 -9.21 20.63
N PRO A 12 -5.77 -9.13 21.56
CA PRO A 12 -6.08 -8.84 22.97
C PRO A 12 -6.67 -7.44 23.15
N LEU A 13 -6.24 -6.45 22.37
CA LEU A 13 -6.87 -5.12 22.39
C LEU A 13 -8.35 -5.20 22.01
N ALA A 14 -8.71 -5.95 20.96
CA ALA A 14 -10.10 -6.14 20.58
C ALA A 14 -10.92 -6.84 21.67
N VAL A 15 -10.35 -7.87 22.33
CA VAL A 15 -11.00 -8.53 23.46
C VAL A 15 -11.28 -7.55 24.60
N LEU A 16 -10.30 -6.73 24.99
CA LEU A 16 -10.47 -5.71 26.03
C LEU A 16 -11.59 -4.71 25.68
N LEU A 17 -11.64 -4.25 24.43
CA LEU A 17 -12.68 -3.36 23.95
C LEU A 17 -14.07 -4.00 24.03
N ILE A 18 -14.19 -5.27 23.65
CA ILE A 18 -15.46 -6.01 23.74
C ILE A 18 -15.89 -6.15 25.20
N VAL A 19 -14.99 -6.55 26.09
CA VAL A 19 -15.30 -6.70 27.53
C VAL A 19 -15.75 -5.36 28.12
N ALA A 20 -15.03 -4.28 27.84
CA ALA A 20 -15.42 -2.93 28.28
C ALA A 20 -16.79 -2.52 27.74
N ALA A 21 -17.09 -2.82 26.46
CA ALA A 21 -18.38 -2.52 25.84
C ALA A 21 -19.53 -3.30 26.49
N VAL A 22 -19.35 -4.60 26.75
CA VAL A 22 -20.39 -5.48 27.30
C VAL A 22 -20.63 -5.21 28.79
N ALA A 23 -19.55 -4.98 29.54
CA ALA A 23 -19.63 -4.58 30.94
C ALA A 23 -20.36 -3.24 31.09
N ASN A 24 -20.06 -2.29 30.20
CA ASN A 24 -20.66 -0.96 30.18
C ASN A 24 -21.73 -0.82 29.09
N ARG A 25 -22.63 -1.81 29.02
CA ARG A 25 -23.84 -1.74 28.17
C ARG A 25 -24.86 -0.71 28.65
N HIS A 26 -24.73 -0.28 29.90
CA HIS A 26 -25.50 0.79 30.48
C HIS A 26 -24.99 2.15 29.98
N ASP A 27 -25.79 3.19 30.16
CA ASP A 27 -25.40 4.53 29.74
C ASP A 27 -24.18 5.00 30.52
N ALA A 28 -23.12 5.34 29.78
CA ALA A 28 -21.88 5.88 30.32
C ALA A 28 -21.71 7.32 29.83
N THR A 29 -21.36 8.23 30.73
CA THR A 29 -21.05 9.61 30.37
C THR A 29 -19.59 9.70 29.95
N LEU A 30 -19.35 9.96 28.67
CA LEU A 30 -18.02 10.28 28.16
C LEU A 30 -17.82 11.80 28.22
N SER A 31 -16.89 12.25 29.07
CA SER A 31 -16.43 13.64 29.09
C SER A 31 -15.13 13.76 28.30
N LEU A 32 -15.08 14.71 27.36
CA LEU A 32 -13.87 15.06 26.60
C LEU A 32 -13.16 16.29 27.17
N ASP A 33 -13.52 16.71 28.38
CA ASP A 33 -12.95 17.87 29.05
C ASP A 33 -12.12 17.42 30.28
N PRO A 34 -10.77 17.49 30.20
CA PRO A 34 -9.90 17.08 31.28
C PRO A 34 -9.70 18.13 32.39
N PHE A 35 -10.29 19.33 32.26
CA PHE A 35 -10.03 20.47 33.17
C PHE A 35 -11.29 21.05 33.85
N SER A 36 -12.47 20.46 33.63
CA SER A 36 -13.73 20.95 34.22
C SER A 36 -14.07 20.23 35.52
N ASP A 37 -13.93 20.95 36.63
CA ASP A 37 -14.30 20.48 37.97
C ASP A 37 -15.82 20.56 38.19
N GLY A 38 -16.58 19.75 37.44
CA GLY A 38 -17.98 19.44 37.76
C GLY A 38 -19.04 19.85 36.73
N GLN A 39 -18.67 20.59 35.68
CA GLN A 39 -19.56 20.92 34.55
C GLN A 39 -18.82 20.77 33.22
N PRO A 40 -18.65 19.53 32.72
CA PRO A 40 -18.01 19.30 31.44
C PRO A 40 -18.85 19.88 30.29
N ALA A 41 -18.27 20.80 29.54
CA ALA A 41 -18.93 21.44 28.39
C ALA A 41 -19.17 20.45 27.22
N LEU A 42 -18.37 19.38 27.15
CA LEU A 42 -18.43 18.34 26.13
C LEU A 42 -18.57 16.96 26.79
N ALA A 43 -19.74 16.72 27.38
CA ALA A 43 -20.14 15.41 27.90
C ALA A 43 -21.30 14.84 27.08
N VAL A 44 -21.16 13.58 26.68
CA VAL A 44 -22.21 12.84 25.97
C VAL A 44 -22.50 11.57 26.76
N THR A 45 -23.77 11.32 27.05
CA THR A 45 -24.23 10.11 27.71
C THR A 45 -24.79 9.15 26.67
N ALA A 46 -24.14 8.00 26.52
CA ALA A 46 -24.59 6.92 25.65
C ALA A 46 -23.96 5.60 26.11
N PRO A 47 -24.49 4.45 25.69
CA PRO A 47 -23.82 3.17 25.91
C PRO A 47 -22.40 3.16 25.32
N LEU A 48 -21.45 2.57 26.06
CA LEU A 48 -20.02 2.71 25.77
C LEU A 48 -19.61 2.11 24.41
N PHE A 49 -20.38 1.16 23.89
CA PHE A 49 -20.14 0.57 22.58
C PHE A 49 -20.16 1.61 21.45
N TRP A 50 -21.01 2.64 21.51
CA TRP A 50 -21.07 3.68 20.47
C TRP A 50 -19.76 4.46 20.36
N PHE A 51 -19.20 4.86 21.50
CA PHE A 51 -17.92 5.56 21.55
C PHE A 51 -16.78 4.69 21.04
N LEU A 52 -16.76 3.40 21.42
CA LEU A 52 -15.74 2.47 20.95
C LEU A 52 -15.83 2.22 19.44
N PHE A 53 -17.03 2.01 18.89
CA PHE A 53 -17.22 1.86 17.46
C PHE A 53 -16.80 3.12 16.69
N ALA A 54 -17.17 4.31 17.18
CA ALA A 54 -16.74 5.57 16.59
C ALA A 54 -15.21 5.71 16.60
N ALA A 55 -14.55 5.43 17.73
CA ALA A 55 -13.10 5.48 17.85
C ALA A 55 -12.40 4.51 16.88
N VAL A 56 -12.89 3.27 16.79
CA VAL A 56 -12.36 2.28 15.85
C VAL A 56 -12.60 2.72 14.40
N ALA A 57 -13.79 3.21 14.05
CA ALA A 57 -14.09 3.69 12.71
C ALA A 57 -13.17 4.85 12.30
N VAL A 58 -12.98 5.84 13.17
CA VAL A 58 -12.04 6.95 12.96
C VAL A 58 -10.61 6.42 12.79
N GLY A 59 -10.18 5.49 13.64
CA GLY A 59 -8.86 4.85 13.52
C GLY A 59 -8.65 4.12 12.19
N VAL A 60 -9.68 3.41 11.71
CA VAL A 60 -9.66 2.72 10.40
C VAL A 60 -9.60 3.71 9.25
N LEU A 61 -10.36 4.80 9.30
CA LEU A 61 -10.34 5.85 8.28
C LEU A 61 -8.96 6.53 8.20
N ILE A 62 -8.38 6.91 9.34
CA ILE A 62 -7.04 7.50 9.41
C ILE A 62 -5.99 6.49 8.93
N GLY A 63 -6.02 5.25 9.43
CA GLY A 63 -5.07 4.22 9.02
C GLY A 63 -5.18 3.86 7.54
N GLY A 64 -6.40 3.79 7.01
CA GLY A 64 -6.68 3.49 5.61
C GLY A 64 -6.22 4.60 4.68
N THR A 65 -6.54 5.86 4.99
CA THR A 65 -6.09 7.03 4.22
C THR A 65 -4.56 7.17 4.25
N ALA A 66 -3.93 6.99 5.40
CA ALA A 66 -2.47 6.99 5.52
C ALA A 66 -1.80 5.86 4.71
N ALA A 67 -2.35 4.64 4.77
CA ALA A 67 -1.86 3.51 3.99
C ALA A 67 -2.02 3.73 2.47
N TRP A 68 -3.15 4.29 2.06
CA TRP A 68 -3.43 4.64 0.67
C TRP A 68 -2.49 5.73 0.16
N ALA A 69 -2.25 6.78 0.95
CA ALA A 69 -1.28 7.83 0.62
C ALA A 69 0.14 7.26 0.46
N LYS A 70 0.57 6.38 1.38
CA LYS A 70 1.87 5.70 1.30
C LYS A 70 2.03 4.86 0.03
N GLN A 71 0.99 4.11 -0.35
CA GLN A 71 0.99 3.32 -1.59
C GLN A 71 0.84 4.17 -2.86
N GLY A 72 0.27 5.38 -2.77
CA GLY A 72 0.09 6.29 -3.89
C GLY A 72 1.38 6.62 -4.63
N LYS A 73 2.50 6.79 -3.91
CA LYS A 73 3.82 7.06 -4.51
C LYS A 73 4.31 5.91 -5.40
N TRP A 74 4.14 4.66 -4.94
CA TRP A 74 4.53 3.46 -5.70
C TRP A 74 3.74 3.31 -7.00
N ARG A 75 2.49 3.76 -7.04
CA ARG A 75 1.69 3.76 -8.29
C ARG A 75 2.27 4.67 -9.36
N ARG A 76 2.96 5.74 -8.96
CA ARG A 76 3.60 6.69 -9.89
C ARG A 76 4.95 6.16 -10.36
N GLU A 77 5.76 5.63 -9.45
CA GLU A 77 7.05 5.00 -9.77
C GLU A 77 6.91 3.77 -10.66
N ALA A 78 5.89 2.93 -10.44
CA ALA A 78 5.63 1.78 -11.30
C ALA A 78 5.39 2.18 -12.77
N ARG A 79 4.70 3.30 -13.02
CA ARG A 79 4.46 3.79 -14.39
C ARG A 79 5.73 4.34 -15.04
N VAL A 80 6.56 5.06 -14.28
CA VAL A 80 7.82 5.62 -14.78
C VAL A 80 8.78 4.48 -15.14
N LYS A 81 8.99 3.53 -14.22
CA LYS A 81 9.85 2.37 -14.47
C LYS A 81 9.40 1.52 -15.66
N ARG A 82 8.09 1.40 -15.89
CA ARG A 82 7.55 0.66 -17.04
C ARG A 82 7.87 1.34 -18.38
N ARG A 83 7.89 2.69 -18.41
CA ARG A 83 8.28 3.48 -19.60
C ARG A 83 9.78 3.42 -19.86
N GLU A 84 10.58 3.51 -18.80
CA GLU A 84 12.02 3.35 -18.91
C GLU A 84 12.37 1.95 -19.41
N ALA A 85 11.74 0.91 -18.87
CA ALA A 85 11.97 -0.47 -19.31
C ALA A 85 11.62 -0.70 -20.79
N SER A 86 10.51 -0.11 -21.29
CA SER A 86 10.16 -0.22 -22.72
C SER A 86 11.17 0.51 -23.60
N HIS A 87 11.60 1.71 -23.21
CA HIS A 87 12.62 2.47 -23.95
C HIS A 87 13.94 1.71 -24.05
N TRP A 88 14.41 1.11 -22.94
CA TRP A 88 15.64 0.31 -22.96
C TRP A 88 15.49 -0.99 -23.77
N HIS A 89 14.30 -1.59 -23.81
CA HIS A 89 14.03 -2.75 -24.68
C HIS A 89 14.06 -2.35 -26.16
N GLU A 90 13.41 -1.25 -26.53
CA GLU A 90 13.41 -0.74 -27.91
C GLU A 90 14.84 -0.44 -28.41
N GLU A 91 15.67 0.18 -27.57
CA GLU A 91 17.06 0.48 -27.95
C GLU A 91 17.91 -0.79 -28.03
N ALA A 92 17.69 -1.77 -27.14
CA ALA A 92 18.36 -3.07 -27.22
C ALA A 92 17.96 -3.86 -28.48
N ASP A 93 16.68 -3.84 -28.85
CA ASP A 93 16.19 -4.49 -30.06
C ASP A 93 16.71 -3.81 -31.33
N ARG A 94 16.79 -2.47 -31.33
CA ARG A 94 17.44 -1.70 -32.41
C ARG A 94 18.91 -2.08 -32.56
N LEU A 95 19.67 -2.13 -31.46
CA LEU A 95 21.08 -2.50 -31.50
C LEU A 95 21.29 -3.94 -32.00
N LYS A 96 20.43 -4.88 -31.58
CA LYS A 96 20.44 -6.25 -32.13
C LYS A 96 20.15 -6.28 -33.62
N ALA A 97 19.14 -5.55 -34.09
CA ALA A 97 18.80 -5.50 -35.51
C ALA A 97 19.96 -4.93 -36.36
N VAL A 98 20.68 -3.92 -35.87
CA VAL A 98 21.88 -3.37 -36.52
C VAL A 98 23.03 -4.38 -36.53
N SER A 99 23.24 -5.11 -35.44
CA SER A 99 24.25 -6.17 -35.35
C SER A 99 23.95 -7.32 -36.31
N ASP A 100 22.70 -7.76 -36.39
CA ASP A 100 22.26 -8.84 -37.29
C ASP A 100 22.36 -8.42 -38.76
N ALA A 101 22.01 -7.17 -39.09
CA ALA A 101 22.18 -6.62 -40.44
C ALA A 101 23.66 -6.48 -40.86
N THR A 102 24.55 -6.17 -39.91
CA THR A 102 26.00 -6.10 -40.15
C THR A 102 26.62 -7.50 -40.25
N SER A 103 25.99 -8.51 -39.62
CA SER A 103 26.41 -9.91 -39.65
C SER A 103 25.78 -10.72 -40.80
N ALA A 104 24.99 -10.07 -41.66
CA ALA A 104 24.48 -10.67 -42.88
C ALA A 104 25.65 -11.19 -43.74
N PRO A 105 25.53 -12.36 -44.39
CA PRO A 105 26.69 -13.08 -44.89
C PRO A 105 27.40 -12.24 -45.95
N ALA A 106 28.65 -11.90 -45.68
CA ALA A 106 29.56 -11.39 -46.68
C ALA A 106 29.49 -12.32 -47.90
N LEU A 107 29.29 -11.69 -49.05
CA LEU A 107 29.13 -12.25 -50.39
C LEU A 107 29.77 -13.62 -50.62
N GLY A 108 29.02 -14.47 -51.33
CA GLY A 108 29.36 -15.84 -51.68
C GLY A 108 30.82 -16.03 -52.11
N ALA A 109 31.40 -17.12 -51.61
CA ALA A 109 32.74 -17.57 -51.94
C ALA A 109 32.96 -17.58 -53.47
N PRO A 110 34.14 -17.18 -53.96
CA PRO A 110 34.41 -17.08 -55.38
C PRO A 110 34.31 -18.48 -56.01
N GLN A 111 33.35 -18.67 -56.91
CA GLN A 111 33.29 -19.87 -57.74
C GLN A 111 34.51 -19.89 -58.64
N HIS A 112 35.45 -20.80 -58.32
CA HIS A 112 36.57 -21.14 -59.17
C HIS A 112 36.01 -21.72 -60.48
N ARG A 113 36.03 -20.91 -61.54
CA ARG A 113 35.60 -21.29 -62.87
C ARG A 113 36.79 -21.96 -63.54
N ASP A 114 36.80 -23.29 -63.52
CA ASP A 114 37.77 -24.11 -64.25
C ASP A 114 37.56 -23.88 -65.76
N ALA A 115 38.58 -23.32 -66.41
CA ALA A 115 38.67 -23.22 -67.86
C ALA A 115 39.49 -24.40 -68.37
N ALA A 116 38.84 -25.20 -69.23
CA ALA A 116 39.42 -26.29 -70.00
C ALA A 116 40.14 -25.77 -71.25
#